data_AF-F8P5Y4-F1
#
_entry.id   AF-F8P5Y4-F1
#
_cell.length_a   1.000
_cell.length_b   1.000
_cell.length_c   1.000
_cell.angle_alpha   90.00
_cell.angle_beta   90.00
_cell.angle_gamma   90.00
#
_symmetry.space_group_name_H-M   'P 1'
#
loop_
_entity.id
_entity.type
_entity.pdbx_description
1 polymer ?
#
loop_
_entity_poly.entity_id
_entity_poly.type
_entity_poly.pdbx_seq_one_letter_code
_entity_poly.pdbx_strand_id
1 'polypeptide(L)'
;MYPEGSRFNPWSGQYPILSNSDIVEEAREIIYPGANGDAWWDTEQLFKQVKRAIQIFETMRPGCVSLFIFDQSSAHASLPPDALKAFEMNKSNGGKQRDTVIPESNSTVEHRGKVNL
;
A
#
# COMPACT_ATOMS: atom_id res chain seq x y z
N MET A 1 13.96 -28.75 10.18
CA MET A 1 12.71 -29.31 10.74
C MET A 1 11.84 -28.12 11.18
N TYR A 2 10.55 -28.08 10.82
CA TYR A 2 9.66 -26.96 11.19
C TYR A 2 9.28 -27.05 12.68
N PRO A 3 9.20 -25.95 13.43
CA PRO A 3 8.66 -25.98 14.79
C PRO A 3 7.22 -26.47 14.78
N GLU A 4 6.84 -27.25 15.80
CA GLU A 4 5.45 -27.65 16.04
C GLU A 4 4.54 -26.42 16.00
N GLY A 5 3.44 -26.52 15.24
CA GLY A 5 2.47 -25.42 15.08
C GLY A 5 2.63 -24.56 13.83
N SER A 6 3.71 -24.69 13.06
CA SER A 6 3.87 -23.97 11.78
C SER A 6 3.61 -24.89 10.57
N ARG A 7 2.52 -24.66 9.82
CA ARG A 7 2.25 -25.37 8.56
C ARG A 7 2.14 -24.38 7.40
N PHE A 8 2.79 -24.70 6.30
CA PHE A 8 2.64 -23.96 5.05
C PHE A 8 1.20 -24.12 4.54
N ASN A 9 0.52 -23.01 4.29
CA ASN A 9 -0.76 -23.03 3.58
C ASN A 9 -0.48 -22.85 2.08
N PRO A 10 -0.62 -23.92 1.26
CA PRO A 10 -0.30 -23.85 -0.16
C PRO A 10 -1.25 -22.98 -0.98
N TRP A 11 -2.42 -22.65 -0.45
CA TRP A 11 -3.42 -21.83 -1.13
C TRP A 11 -3.17 -20.33 -0.95
N SER A 12 -2.58 -19.93 0.17
CA SER A 12 -2.25 -18.53 0.46
C SER A 12 -0.76 -18.23 0.32
N GLY A 13 0.10 -19.24 0.24
CA GLY A 13 1.56 -19.09 0.24
C GLY A 13 2.10 -18.62 1.61
N GLN A 14 1.30 -18.72 2.67
CA GLN A 14 1.62 -18.15 3.98
C GLN A 14 2.06 -19.22 4.99
N TYR A 15 2.78 -18.76 6.01
CA TYR A 15 3.16 -19.55 7.19
C TYR A 15 2.46 -18.98 8.44
N PRO A 16 1.16 -19.24 8.64
CA PRO A 16 0.49 -18.84 9.87
C PRO A 16 1.02 -19.64 11.08
N ILE A 17 0.97 -19.02 12.25
CA ILE A 17 1.12 -19.76 13.52
C ILE A 17 -0.21 -20.46 13.79
N LEU A 18 -0.20 -21.77 13.98
CA LEU A 18 -1.39 -22.56 14.27
C LEU A 18 -1.37 -23.10 15.70
N SER A 19 -2.51 -23.01 16.38
CA SER A 19 -2.81 -23.75 17.62
C SER A 19 -4.04 -24.59 17.35
N ASN A 20 -3.95 -25.92 17.54
CA ASN A 20 -5.05 -26.85 17.26
C ASN A 20 -5.70 -26.71 15.86
N SER A 21 -4.92 -26.25 14.87
CA SER A 21 -5.35 -25.96 13.48
C SER A 21 -6.02 -24.60 13.25
N ASP A 22 -6.14 -23.75 14.27
CA ASP A 22 -6.62 -22.38 14.15
C ASP A 22 -5.44 -21.41 13.96
N ILE A 23 -5.60 -20.42 13.07
CA ILE A 23 -4.62 -19.34 12.90
C ILE A 23 -4.61 -18.49 14.17
N VAL A 24 -3.48 -18.49 14.86
CA VAL A 24 -3.28 -17.69 16.09
C VAL A 24 -2.73 -16.32 15.74
N GLU A 25 -1.88 -16.23 14.71
CA GLU A 25 -1.22 -14.99 14.30
C GLU A 25 -0.95 -14.95 12.80
N GLU A 26 -1.29 -13.83 12.16
CA GLU A 26 -0.94 -13.49 10.78
C GLU A 26 -0.62 -11.99 10.64
N ALA A 27 0.14 -11.61 9.61
CA ALA A 27 0.47 -10.22 9.31
C ALA A 27 -0.28 -9.69 8.07
N ARG A 28 -1.26 -10.42 7.55
CA ARG A 28 -2.03 -9.97 6.39
C ARG A 28 -3.07 -8.95 6.85
N GLU A 29 -3.10 -7.83 6.14
CA GLU A 29 -4.14 -6.81 6.29
C GLU A 29 -4.99 -6.80 5.03
N ILE A 30 -6.32 -6.70 5.19
CA ILE A 30 -7.27 -6.57 4.09
C ILE A 30 -8.02 -5.27 4.31
N ILE A 31 -7.95 -4.36 3.34
CA ILE A 31 -8.68 -3.09 3.35
C ILE A 31 -9.74 -3.05 2.26
N TYR A 32 -10.82 -2.32 2.54
CA TYR A 32 -11.91 -2.04 1.61
C TYR A 32 -12.02 -0.51 1.42
N PRO A 33 -11.14 0.09 0.60
CA PRO A 33 -11.06 1.54 0.49
C PRO A 33 -12.31 2.14 -0.16
N GLY A 34 -12.75 3.30 0.35
CA GLY A 34 -13.89 4.03 -0.22
C GLY A 34 -14.39 5.17 0.68
N ALA A 35 -15.34 5.97 0.20
CA ALA A 35 -15.88 7.13 0.94
C ALA A 35 -16.47 6.76 2.32
N ASN A 36 -16.96 5.52 2.47
CA ASN A 36 -17.45 4.95 3.73
C ASN A 36 -16.66 3.68 4.13
N GLY A 37 -15.50 3.47 3.51
CA GLY A 37 -14.66 2.30 3.72
C GLY A 37 -13.37 2.67 4.46
N ASP A 38 -12.38 1.79 4.36
CA ASP A 38 -11.07 2.03 4.94
C ASP A 38 -10.35 3.18 4.22
N ALA A 39 -9.31 3.71 4.89
CA ALA A 39 -8.35 4.57 4.21
C ALA A 39 -7.66 3.80 3.08
N TRP A 40 -7.23 4.51 2.04
CA TRP A 40 -6.33 3.93 1.04
C TRP A 40 -5.05 3.43 1.70
N TRP A 41 -4.45 2.39 1.13
CA TRP A 41 -3.20 1.83 1.63
C TRP A 41 -2.06 2.84 1.53
N ASP A 42 -1.29 3.00 2.61
CA ASP A 42 -0.17 3.94 2.69
C ASP A 42 1.09 3.29 3.29
N THR A 43 2.18 4.05 3.36
CA THR A 43 3.45 3.58 3.92
C THR A 43 3.39 3.30 5.42
N GLU A 44 2.57 4.03 6.19
CA GLU A 44 2.45 3.79 7.62
C GLU A 44 1.78 2.44 7.92
N GLN A 45 0.74 2.12 7.16
CA GLN A 45 0.07 0.82 7.19
C GLN A 45 1.04 -0.29 6.78
N LEU A 46 1.84 -0.10 5.71
CA LEU A 46 2.91 -1.03 5.35
C LEU A 46 3.92 -1.24 6.49
N PHE A 47 4.37 -0.18 7.16
CA PHE A 47 5.32 -0.33 8.27
C PHE A 47 4.73 -1.11 9.44
N LYS A 48 3.45 -0.89 9.78
CA LYS A 48 2.76 -1.67 10.81
C LYS A 48 2.70 -3.14 10.43
N GLN A 49 2.34 -3.43 9.19
CA GLN A 49 2.27 -4.78 8.65
C GLN A 49 3.64 -5.49 8.71
N VAL A 50 4.70 -4.83 8.26
CA VAL A 50 6.05 -5.40 8.22
C VAL A 50 6.58 -5.63 9.64
N LYS A 51 6.34 -4.72 10.59
CA LYS A 51 6.69 -4.95 12.00
C LYS A 51 6.01 -6.19 12.56
N ARG A 52 4.73 -6.39 12.26
CA ARG A 52 4.01 -7.60 12.66
C ARG A 52 4.59 -8.86 12.01
N ALA A 53 4.91 -8.79 10.72
CA ALA A 53 5.53 -9.91 10.00
C ALA A 53 6.90 -10.29 10.58
N ILE A 54 7.73 -9.31 10.98
CA ILE A 54 9.01 -9.53 11.63
C ILE A 54 8.81 -10.23 12.99
N GLN A 55 7.89 -9.75 13.83
CA GLN A 55 7.61 -10.37 15.13
C GLN A 55 7.17 -11.83 15.01
N ILE A 56 6.28 -12.12 14.05
CA ILE A 56 5.85 -13.49 13.74
C ILE A 56 7.05 -14.32 13.29
N PHE A 57 7.87 -13.80 12.38
CA PHE A 57 9.05 -14.50 11.87
C PHE A 57 10.06 -14.81 12.98
N GLU A 58 10.43 -13.83 13.81
CA GLU A 58 11.41 -14.01 14.90
C GLU A 58 10.93 -15.05 15.92
N THR A 59 9.64 -15.06 16.23
CA THR A 59 9.02 -16.05 17.13
C THR A 59 9.07 -17.45 16.51
N MET A 60 8.77 -17.57 15.22
CA MET A 60 8.75 -18.86 14.52
C MET A 60 10.14 -19.38 14.16
N ARG A 61 11.12 -18.49 13.98
CA ARG A 61 12.46 -18.80 13.45
C ARG A 61 13.59 -18.11 14.24
N PRO A 62 13.77 -18.45 15.53
CA PRO A 62 14.85 -17.87 16.32
C PRO A 62 16.22 -18.08 15.65
N GLY A 63 17.03 -17.01 15.57
CA GLY A 63 18.39 -17.05 15.01
C GLY A 63 18.47 -17.10 13.48
N CYS A 64 17.33 -17.06 12.76
CA CYS A 64 17.31 -16.96 11.31
C CYS A 64 17.21 -15.49 10.85
N VAL A 65 17.65 -15.23 9.62
CA VAL A 65 17.47 -13.92 8.95
C VAL A 65 16.37 -14.05 7.90
N SER A 66 15.46 -13.09 7.85
CA SER A 66 14.45 -12.96 6.80
C SER A 66 14.81 -11.87 5.80
N LEU A 67 14.40 -12.06 4.54
CA LEU A 67 14.50 -11.06 3.47
C LEU A 67 13.08 -10.78 2.97
N PHE A 68 12.66 -9.52 3.07
CA PHE A 68 11.38 -9.06 2.54
C PHE A 68 11.63 -8.24 1.27
N ILE A 69 11.01 -8.65 0.16
CA ILE A 69 11.10 -7.96 -1.14
C ILE A 69 9.67 -7.61 -1.55
N PHE A 70 9.47 -6.36 -1.93
CA PHE A 70 8.18 -5.87 -2.41
C PHE A 70 8.34 -5.44 -3.87
N ASP A 71 7.58 -6.05 -4.76
CA ASP A 71 7.42 -5.58 -6.13
C ASP A 71 6.09 -4.83 -6.24
N GLN A 72 6.13 -3.61 -6.78
CA GLN A 72 4.96 -2.74 -6.91
C GLN A 72 4.15 -2.56 -5.61
N SER A 73 4.81 -2.20 -4.49
CA SER A 73 4.05 -1.85 -3.29
C SER A 73 3.18 -0.61 -3.58
N SER A 74 1.87 -0.68 -3.30
CA SER A 74 0.95 0.46 -3.45
C SER A 74 1.36 1.69 -2.63
N ALA A 75 2.28 1.52 -1.68
CA ALA A 75 2.95 2.58 -0.93
C ALA A 75 3.88 3.47 -1.79
N HIS A 76 4.19 3.13 -3.04
CA HIS A 76 5.13 3.87 -3.89
C HIS A 76 4.71 5.33 -4.17
N ALA A 77 3.43 5.66 -4.00
CA ALA A 77 2.89 7.02 -4.14
C ALA A 77 2.78 7.78 -2.82
N SER A 78 3.21 7.18 -1.70
CA SER A 78 3.16 7.81 -0.39
C SER A 78 4.22 8.90 -0.31
N LEU A 79 3.75 10.10 0.00
CA LEU A 79 4.58 11.27 0.22
C LEU A 79 4.72 11.53 1.72
N PRO A 80 5.90 11.96 2.22
CA PRO A 80 6.06 12.44 3.58
C PRO A 80 5.00 13.49 3.98
N PRO A 81 4.65 13.61 5.27
CA PRO A 81 3.66 14.61 5.72
C PRO A 81 4.02 16.06 5.34
N ASP A 82 5.32 16.34 5.25
CA ASP A 82 5.91 17.63 4.88
C ASP A 82 6.28 17.72 3.40
N ALA A 83 6.04 16.67 2.61
CA ALA A 83 6.38 16.68 1.20
C ALA A 83 5.48 17.62 0.41
N LEU A 84 6.10 18.27 -0.57
CA LEU A 84 5.41 19.17 -1.47
C LEU A 84 4.48 18.38 -2.39
N LYS A 85 3.17 18.46 -2.13
CA LYS A 85 2.15 17.80 -2.93
C LYS A 85 1.78 18.66 -4.14
N ALA A 86 2.54 18.53 -5.22
CA ALA A 86 2.39 19.35 -6.42
C ALA A 86 0.95 19.38 -6.98
N PHE A 87 0.19 18.28 -6.85
CA PHE A 87 -1.21 18.17 -7.28
C PHE A 87 -2.22 18.87 -6.36
N GLU A 88 -1.82 19.18 -5.13
CA GLU A 88 -2.62 19.93 -4.16
C GLU A 88 -2.18 21.41 -4.09
N MET A 89 -1.13 21.80 -4.82
CA MET A 89 -0.61 23.17 -4.83
C MET A 89 -1.44 24.10 -5.72
N ASN A 90 -1.49 25.36 -5.31
CA ASN A 90 -2.01 26.45 -6.12
C ASN A 90 -1.01 26.79 -7.24
N LYS A 91 -1.47 26.90 -8.49
CA LYS A 91 -0.64 27.30 -9.65
C LYS A 91 -0.23 28.78 -9.61
N SER A 92 -0.91 29.59 -8.79
CA SER A 92 -0.68 31.03 -8.59
C SER A 92 -1.08 31.45 -7.18
N ASN A 93 -0.73 32.67 -6.78
CA ASN A 93 -1.04 33.19 -5.44
C ASN A 93 -2.58 33.20 -5.21
N GLY A 94 -3.06 32.39 -4.26
CA GLY A 94 -4.45 32.41 -3.78
C GLY A 94 -5.51 31.58 -4.54
N GLY A 95 -5.17 30.69 -5.49
CA GLY A 95 -6.19 29.92 -6.23
C GLY A 95 -5.89 28.44 -6.46
N LYS A 96 -6.89 27.57 -6.22
CA LYS A 96 -6.83 26.12 -6.53
C LYS A 96 -6.34 25.88 -7.95
N GLN A 97 -5.64 24.77 -8.17
CA GLN A 97 -5.28 24.28 -9.51
C GLN A 97 -6.55 24.29 -10.38
N ARG A 98 -6.57 25.14 -11.40
CA ARG A 98 -7.70 25.26 -12.31
C ARG A 98 -7.67 24.11 -13.29
N ASP A 99 -8.83 23.51 -13.50
CA ASP A 99 -9.23 22.80 -14.71
C ASP A 99 -8.49 23.34 -15.94
N THR A 100 -7.66 22.48 -16.54
CA THR A 100 -6.85 22.89 -17.68
C THR A 100 -7.64 22.63 -18.95
N VAL A 101 -7.91 23.68 -19.74
CA VAL A 101 -8.49 23.53 -21.07
C VAL A 101 -7.41 22.99 -21.99
N ILE A 102 -7.69 21.87 -22.66
CA ILE A 102 -6.76 21.26 -23.61
C ILE A 102 -6.56 22.23 -24.79
N PRO A 103 -5.32 22.60 -25.13
CA PRO A 103 -5.06 23.59 -26.16
C PRO A 103 -5.55 23.14 -27.53
N GLU A 104 -5.98 24.09 -28.36
CA GLU A 104 -6.40 23.85 -29.74
C GLU A 104 -5.29 23.25 -30.62
N SER A 105 -4.04 23.33 -30.18
CA SER A 105 -2.89 22.69 -30.83
C SER A 105 -2.72 21.21 -30.50
N ASN A 106 -3.59 20.60 -29.68
CA ASN A 106 -3.47 19.19 -29.29
C ASN A 106 -3.55 18.26 -30.52
N SER A 107 -2.71 17.23 -30.59
CA SER A 107 -2.67 16.30 -31.73
C SER A 107 -3.96 15.49 -31.87
N THR A 108 -4.62 15.19 -30.76
CA THR A 108 -5.92 14.51 -30.74
C THR A 108 -7.06 15.53 -30.80
N VAL A 109 -7.68 15.65 -31.98
CA VAL A 109 -8.67 16.69 -32.29
C VAL A 109 -9.90 16.59 -31.39
N GLU A 110 -10.37 15.38 -31.06
CA GLU A 110 -11.56 15.20 -30.21
C GLU A 110 -11.41 15.71 -28.77
N HIS A 111 -10.20 16.04 -28.34
CA HIS A 111 -9.94 16.52 -26.99
C HIS A 111 -9.70 18.03 -26.89
N ARG A 112 -9.55 18.74 -28.02
CA ARG A 112 -9.30 20.19 -28.03
C ARG A 112 -10.45 20.96 -27.38
N GLY A 113 -10.11 22.00 -26.61
CA GLY A 113 -11.08 22.85 -25.92
C GLY A 113 -11.83 22.18 -24.77
N LYS A 114 -11.62 20.88 -24.53
CA LYS A 114 -12.23 20.18 -23.40
C LYS A 114 -11.49 20.54 -22.11
N VAL A 115 -12.27 20.65 -21.04
CA VAL A 115 -11.75 20.79 -19.68
C VAL A 115 -11.25 19.42 -19.22
N ASN A 116 -9.99 19.36 -18.81
CA ASN A 116 -9.46 18.22 -18.07
C ASN A 116 -9.90 18.39 -16.60
N LEU A 117 -10.91 17.62 -16.20
CA LEU A 117 -11.39 17.48 -14.82
C LEU A 117 -10.48 16.55 -14.02
#